data_AF-A0A3D0M7T2-F1
#
_entry.id   AF-A0A3D0M7T2-F1
#
_cell.length_a   1.000
_cell.length_b   1.000
_cell.length_c   1.000
_cell.angle_alpha   90.00
_cell.angle_beta   90.00
_cell.angle_gamma   90.00
#
_symmetry.space_group_name_H-M   'P 1'
#
loop_
_entity.id
_entity.type
_entity.pdbx_description
1 polymer ?
#
loop_
_entity_poly.entity_id
_entity_poly.type
_entity_poly.pdbx_seq_one_letter_code
_entity_poly.pdbx_strand_id
1 'polypeptide(L)'
;MTDYGRSEIFKAALKEIKEKRMAEEADARIRRQEVYQKQPRVRELDSELGSTGAAAMKYYLTHPDQDKDRIKKELEGRNNKLRRERASLLMSLGYPEDYTDVHYECPDCHDTGFIDRMPDGSIPKDPRCHCLKKKILELSYHSPYMKKTIEKENFSTFNDQVFSDRPFEKYQLS
;
A
#
# COMPACT_ATOMS: atom_id res chain seq x y z
N MET A 1 -18.58 2.81 22.40
CA MET A 1 -18.20 1.66 21.53
C MET A 1 -17.59 0.56 22.38
N THR A 2 -18.28 -0.57 22.51
CA THR A 2 -17.74 -1.80 23.10
C THR A 2 -16.50 -2.25 22.32
N ASP A 3 -15.59 -2.97 22.98
CA ASP A 3 -14.35 -3.49 22.36
C ASP A 3 -14.65 -4.33 21.10
N TYR A 4 -15.77 -5.05 21.12
CA TYR A 4 -16.30 -5.84 20.00
C TYR A 4 -16.60 -5.01 18.73
N GLY A 5 -17.20 -3.82 18.87
CA GLY A 5 -17.55 -2.98 17.72
C GLY A 5 -16.33 -2.38 17.00
N ARG A 6 -15.23 -2.15 17.72
CA ARG A 6 -13.96 -1.70 17.13
C ARG A 6 -13.29 -2.81 16.32
N SER A 7 -13.39 -4.05 16.80
CA SER A 7 -12.82 -5.23 16.14
C SER A 7 -13.50 -5.50 14.78
N GLU A 8 -14.83 -5.42 14.72
CA GLU A 8 -15.56 -5.69 13.46
C GLU A 8 -15.32 -4.62 12.39
N ILE A 9 -15.29 -3.34 12.76
CA ILE A 9 -14.95 -2.26 11.83
C ILE A 9 -13.53 -2.45 11.27
N PHE A 10 -12.58 -2.84 12.13
CA PHE A 10 -11.21 -3.11 11.71
C PHE A 10 -11.13 -4.26 10.71
N LYS A 11 -11.81 -5.38 10.98
CA LYS A 11 -11.88 -6.53 10.06
C LYS A 11 -12.53 -6.16 8.73
N ALA A 12 -13.62 -5.40 8.77
CA ALA A 12 -14.31 -4.93 7.56
C ALA A 12 -13.39 -4.03 6.72
N ALA A 13 -12.66 -3.10 7.35
CA ALA A 13 -11.70 -2.24 6.67
C ALA A 13 -10.59 -3.05 5.97
N LEU A 14 -10.02 -4.04 6.66
CA LEU A 14 -9.01 -4.92 6.08
C LEU A 14 -9.57 -5.78 4.94
N LYS A 15 -10.81 -6.24 5.07
CA LYS A 15 -11.48 -7.02 4.02
C LYS A 15 -11.62 -6.19 2.74
N GLU A 16 -12.12 -4.96 2.83
CA GLU A 16 -12.27 -4.08 1.65
C GLU A 16 -10.92 -3.79 0.97
N ILE A 17 -9.88 -3.48 1.75
CA ILE A 17 -8.53 -3.23 1.22
C ILE A 17 -8.00 -4.48 0.50
N LYS A 18 -8.15 -5.66 1.11
CA LYS A 18 -7.72 -6.93 0.52
C LYS A 18 -8.50 -7.26 -0.76
N GLU A 19 -9.80 -7.02 -0.79
CA GLU A 19 -10.63 -7.27 -1.97
C GLU A 19 -10.18 -6.42 -3.17
N LYS A 20 -9.90 -5.13 -2.94
CA LYS A 20 -9.33 -4.25 -3.97
C LYS A 20 -7.99 -4.76 -4.49
N ARG A 21 -7.09 -5.14 -3.58
CA ARG A 21 -5.79 -5.70 -3.94
C ARG A 21 -5.92 -6.97 -4.78
N MET A 22 -6.78 -7.90 -4.37
CA MET A 22 -7.00 -9.15 -5.10
C MET A 22 -7.60 -8.93 -6.49
N ALA A 23 -8.51 -7.96 -6.64
CA ALA A 23 -9.07 -7.59 -7.93
C ALA A 23 -7.98 -7.05 -8.86
N GLU A 24 -7.17 -6.11 -8.39
CA GLU A 24 -6.08 -5.51 -9.17
C GLU A 24 -4.99 -6.54 -9.53
N GLU A 25 -4.64 -7.45 -8.62
CA GLU A 25 -3.72 -8.56 -8.90
C GLU A 25 -4.28 -9.51 -9.99
N ALA A 26 -5.59 -9.74 -10.00
CA ALA A 26 -6.26 -10.55 -11.01
C ALA A 26 -6.28 -9.84 -12.38
N ASP A 27 -6.59 -8.55 -12.41
CA ASP A 27 -6.62 -7.74 -13.63
C ASP A 27 -5.23 -7.60 -14.24
N ALA A 28 -4.21 -7.33 -13.43
CA ALA A 28 -2.82 -7.31 -13.87
C ALA A 28 -2.37 -8.68 -14.43
N ARG A 29 -2.86 -9.79 -13.87
CA ARG A 29 -2.60 -11.14 -14.43
C ARG A 29 -3.26 -11.34 -15.80
N ILE A 30 -4.47 -10.82 -16.00
CA ILE A 30 -5.14 -10.86 -17.31
C ILE A 30 -4.35 -10.03 -18.33
N ARG A 31 -3.95 -8.80 -17.98
CA ARG A 31 -3.11 -7.93 -18.82
C ARG A 31 -1.79 -8.59 -19.21
N ARG A 32 -1.11 -9.25 -18.25
CA ARG A 32 0.11 -10.05 -18.53
C ARG A 32 -0.14 -11.15 -19.53
N GLN A 33 -1.22 -11.93 -19.36
CA GLN A 33 -1.51 -13.04 -20.25
C GLN A 33 -1.80 -12.57 -21.68
N GLU A 34 -2.52 -11.46 -21.84
CA GLU A 34 -2.75 -10.81 -23.13
C GLU A 34 -1.42 -10.39 -23.79
N VAL A 35 -0.55 -9.70 -23.05
CA VAL A 35 0.76 -9.27 -23.55
C VAL A 35 1.63 -10.47 -23.93
N TYR A 36 1.65 -11.53 -23.12
CA TYR A 36 2.44 -12.73 -23.41
C TYR A 36 1.99 -13.45 -24.69
N GLN A 37 0.70 -13.41 -25.00
CA GLN A 37 0.18 -13.96 -26.25
C GLN A 37 0.58 -13.11 -27.47
N LYS A 38 0.55 -11.78 -27.33
CA LYS A 38 0.92 -10.83 -28.40
C LYS A 38 2.43 -10.72 -28.61
N GLN A 39 3.20 -10.81 -27.54
CA GLN A 39 4.65 -10.65 -27.53
C GLN A 39 5.30 -11.63 -26.53
N PRO A 40 5.59 -12.87 -26.96
CA PRO A 40 6.19 -13.90 -26.11
C PRO A 40 7.53 -13.50 -25.48
N ARG A 41 8.30 -12.60 -26.12
CA ARG A 41 9.56 -12.09 -25.59
C ARG A 41 9.39 -11.40 -24.23
N VAL A 42 8.25 -10.75 -23.97
CA VAL A 42 7.98 -10.12 -22.67
C VAL A 42 7.96 -11.16 -21.55
N ARG A 43 7.41 -12.36 -21.81
CA ARG A 43 7.40 -13.47 -20.84
C ARG A 43 8.81 -13.95 -20.50
N GLU A 44 9.67 -14.06 -21.52
CA GLU A 44 11.08 -14.43 -21.32
C GLU A 44 11.80 -13.39 -20.47
N LEU A 45 11.61 -12.10 -20.77
CA LEU A 45 12.19 -11.00 -20.01
C LEU A 45 11.75 -11.00 -18.54
N ASP A 46 10.45 -11.22 -18.29
CA ASP A 46 9.92 -11.31 -16.93
C ASP A 46 10.50 -12.53 -16.18
N SER A 47 10.67 -13.67 -16.87
CA SER A 47 11.35 -14.85 -16.31
C SER A 47 12.83 -14.59 -16.02
N GLU A 48 13.55 -13.93 -16.92
CA GLU A 48 14.96 -13.56 -16.74
C GLU A 48 15.11 -12.63 -15.54
N LEU A 49 14.30 -11.56 -15.47
CA LEU A 49 14.27 -10.61 -14.34
C LEU A 49 13.97 -11.31 -13.00
N GLY A 50 12.99 -12.21 -12.97
CA GLY A 50 12.64 -12.97 -11.77
C GLY A 50 13.74 -13.92 -11.30
N SER A 51 14.56 -14.42 -12.23
CA SER A 51 15.67 -15.35 -11.93
C SER A 51 16.93 -14.66 -11.40
N THR A 52 17.10 -13.35 -11.63
CA THR A 52 18.33 -12.63 -11.31
C THR A 52 18.67 -12.66 -9.82
N GLY A 53 17.67 -12.52 -8.94
CA GLY A 53 17.89 -12.49 -7.48
C GLY A 53 18.41 -13.82 -6.93
N ALA A 54 17.80 -14.93 -7.34
CA ALA A 54 18.24 -16.28 -6.95
C ALA A 54 19.63 -16.60 -7.52
N ALA A 55 19.88 -16.21 -8.77
CA ALA A 55 21.20 -16.35 -9.39
C ALA A 55 22.27 -15.55 -8.63
N ALA A 56 21.98 -14.31 -8.25
CA ALA A 56 22.87 -13.47 -7.47
C ALA A 56 23.17 -14.06 -6.09
N MET A 57 22.15 -14.54 -5.38
CA MET A 57 22.35 -15.16 -4.06
C MET A 57 23.23 -16.41 -4.16
N LYS A 58 22.95 -17.30 -5.13
CA LYS A 58 23.77 -18.48 -5.39
C LYS A 58 25.22 -18.10 -5.70
N TYR A 59 25.42 -17.05 -6.47
CA TYR A 59 26.76 -16.55 -6.81
C TYR A 59 27.52 -16.10 -5.56
N TYR A 60 26.92 -15.25 -4.73
CA TYR A 60 27.57 -14.74 -3.51
C TYR A 60 27.91 -15.83 -2.49
N LEU A 61 27.08 -16.88 -2.39
CA LEU A 61 27.34 -18.01 -1.50
C LEU A 61 28.49 -18.91 -1.98
N THR A 62 28.67 -19.02 -3.29
CA THR A 62 29.70 -19.88 -3.90
C THR A 62 31.03 -19.17 -4.12
N HIS A 63 31.05 -17.83 -4.08
CA HIS A 63 32.22 -16.99 -4.34
C HIS A 63 32.38 -15.93 -3.24
N PRO A 64 32.70 -16.31 -1.99
CA PRO A 64 32.72 -15.40 -0.85
C PRO A 64 33.79 -14.30 -0.96
N ASP A 65 34.89 -14.58 -1.67
CA ASP A 65 36.06 -13.70 -1.78
C ASP A 65 36.01 -12.71 -2.95
N GLN A 66 34.92 -12.70 -3.73
CA GLN A 66 34.79 -11.79 -4.86
C GLN A 66 34.34 -10.38 -4.47
N ASP A 67 34.68 -9.43 -5.35
CA ASP A 67 34.20 -8.05 -5.30
C ASP A 67 32.67 -8.00 -5.52
N LYS A 68 31.95 -7.96 -4.40
CA LYS A 68 30.48 -7.90 -4.35
C LYS A 68 29.93 -6.65 -5.02
N ASP A 69 30.65 -5.54 -4.96
CA ASP A 69 30.20 -4.26 -5.54
C ASP A 69 30.27 -4.30 -7.07
N ARG A 70 31.31 -4.93 -7.64
CA ARG A 70 31.38 -5.16 -9.08
C ARG A 70 30.21 -6.03 -9.57
N ILE A 71 29.97 -7.16 -8.92
CA ILE A 71 28.89 -8.09 -9.29
C ILE A 71 27.53 -7.40 -9.18
N LYS A 72 27.30 -6.63 -8.12
CA LYS A 72 26.08 -5.85 -7.94
C LYS A 72 25.86 -4.89 -9.12
N LYS A 73 26.89 -4.13 -9.51
CA LYS A 73 26.81 -3.21 -10.66
C LYS A 73 26.53 -3.92 -11.98
N GLU A 74 27.14 -5.08 -12.22
CA GLU A 74 26.88 -5.89 -13.42
C GLU A 74 25.44 -6.38 -13.48
N LEU A 75 24.91 -6.89 -12.37
CA LEU A 75 23.53 -7.35 -12.24
C LEU A 75 22.53 -6.20 -12.42
N GLU A 76 22.78 -5.04 -11.82
CA GLU A 76 21.99 -3.82 -12.02
C GLU A 76 21.99 -3.40 -13.50
N GLY A 77 23.16 -3.39 -14.14
CA GLY A 77 23.30 -3.09 -15.56
C GLY A 77 22.51 -4.05 -16.45
N ARG A 78 22.56 -5.36 -16.18
CA ARG A 78 21.77 -6.37 -16.89
C ARG A 78 20.27 -6.15 -16.69
N ASN A 79 19.82 -6.01 -15.44
CA ASN A 79 18.40 -5.80 -15.13
C ASN A 79 17.87 -4.52 -15.78
N ASN A 80 18.65 -3.44 -15.83
CA ASN A 80 18.27 -2.20 -16.49
C ASN A 80 18.18 -2.34 -18.02
N LYS A 81 18.96 -3.24 -18.65
CA LYS A 81 18.79 -3.55 -20.07
C LYS A 81 17.50 -4.34 -20.32
N LEU A 82 17.25 -5.38 -19.52
CA LEU A 82 16.03 -6.19 -19.62
C LEU A 82 14.76 -5.35 -19.41
N ARG A 83 14.75 -4.46 -18.41
CA ARG A 83 13.63 -3.54 -18.15
C ARG A 83 13.36 -2.59 -19.32
N ARG A 84 14.42 -2.03 -19.92
CA ARG A 84 14.29 -1.13 -21.09
C ARG A 84 13.76 -1.87 -22.32
N GLU A 85 14.24 -3.09 -22.55
CA GLU A 85 13.72 -3.93 -23.63
C GLU A 85 12.23 -4.23 -23.42
N ARG A 86 11.85 -4.63 -22.20
CA ARG A 86 10.46 -4.89 -21.83
C ARG A 86 9.56 -3.67 -22.05
N ALA A 87 9.97 -2.50 -21.56
CA ALA A 87 9.24 -1.25 -21.74
C ALA A 87 9.04 -0.91 -23.23
N SER A 88 10.11 -1.01 -24.03
CA SER A 88 10.06 -0.78 -25.48
C SER A 88 9.07 -1.72 -26.17
N LEU A 89 9.06 -3.02 -25.81
CA LEU A 89 8.13 -3.99 -26.35
C LEU A 89 6.67 -3.66 -25.99
N LEU A 90 6.38 -3.29 -24.74
CA LEU A 90 5.04 -2.84 -24.34
C LEU A 90 4.60 -1.60 -25.12
N MET A 91 5.47 -0.59 -25.22
CA MET A 91 5.19 0.65 -25.95
C MET A 91 4.95 0.39 -27.45
N SER A 92 5.70 -0.54 -28.06
CA SER A 92 5.51 -0.93 -29.47
C SER A 92 4.16 -1.60 -29.75
N LEU A 93 3.53 -2.18 -28.73
CA LEU A 93 2.16 -2.71 -28.79
C LEU A 93 1.10 -1.64 -28.49
N GLY A 94 1.51 -0.40 -28.17
CA GLY A 94 0.61 0.69 -27.80
C GLY A 94 0.23 0.72 -26.31
N TYR A 95 0.91 -0.05 -25.46
CA TYR A 95 0.67 -0.07 -24.02
C TYR A 95 1.66 0.83 -23.25
N PRO A 96 1.25 1.38 -22.10
CA PRO A 96 2.18 1.95 -21.13
C PRO A 96 3.26 0.96 -20.68
N GLU A 97 4.42 1.45 -20.23
CA GLU A 97 5.54 0.61 -19.80
C GLU A 97 5.23 -0.23 -18.53
N ASP A 98 4.27 0.21 -17.74
CA ASP A 98 3.78 -0.40 -16.52
C ASP A 98 2.43 -1.12 -16.71
N TYR A 99 1.98 -1.30 -17.96
CA TYR A 99 0.66 -1.84 -18.28
C TYR A 99 0.37 -3.21 -17.65
N THR A 100 1.38 -4.04 -17.44
CA THR A 100 1.26 -5.39 -16.87
C THR A 100 1.49 -5.44 -15.36
N ASP A 101 1.80 -4.30 -14.75
CA ASP A 101 2.15 -4.19 -13.35
C ASP A 101 0.89 -4.08 -12.49
N VAL A 102 1.02 -4.28 -11.18
CA VAL A 102 -0.10 -4.18 -10.22
C VAL A 102 -0.20 -2.71 -9.80
N HIS A 103 -1.35 -2.08 -10.06
CA HIS A 103 -1.59 -0.67 -9.78
C HIS A 103 -2.31 -0.47 -8.45
N TYR A 104 -1.55 -0.54 -7.35
CA TYR A 104 -2.11 -0.36 -6.00
C TYR A 104 -2.72 1.03 -5.79
N GLU A 105 -3.83 1.10 -5.06
CA GLU A 105 -4.50 2.36 -4.72
C GLU A 105 -3.68 3.16 -3.70
N CYS A 106 -3.07 2.47 -2.73
CA CYS A 106 -2.16 3.06 -1.76
C CYS A 106 -0.70 2.73 -2.12
N PRO A 107 0.10 3.71 -2.59
CA PRO A 107 1.50 3.48 -2.95
C PRO A 107 2.39 3.20 -1.72
N ASP A 108 1.99 3.65 -0.53
CA ASP A 108 2.82 3.52 0.68
C ASP A 108 2.83 2.09 1.23
N CYS A 109 1.66 1.43 1.22
CA CYS A 109 1.52 0.09 1.78
C CYS A 109 1.21 -0.98 0.72
N HIS A 110 1.05 -0.61 -0.54
CA HIS A 110 0.63 -1.49 -1.63
C HIS A 110 -0.64 -2.28 -1.26
N ASP A 111 -1.64 -1.57 -0.75
CA ASP A 111 -2.93 -2.11 -0.30
C ASP A 111 -2.82 -3.29 0.68
N THR A 112 -1.80 -3.29 1.53
CA THR A 112 -1.73 -4.21 2.70
C THR A 112 -2.45 -3.63 3.91
N GLY A 113 -2.58 -2.31 3.97
CA GLY A 113 -3.02 -1.57 5.16
C GLY A 113 -1.94 -1.38 6.22
N PHE A 114 -0.72 -1.85 6.01
CA PHE A 114 0.37 -1.79 7.00
C PHE A 114 1.70 -1.30 6.40
N ILE A 115 2.49 -0.62 7.22
CA ILE A 115 3.84 -0.14 6.90
C ILE A 115 4.79 -0.82 7.89
N ASP A 116 5.68 -1.66 7.39
CA ASP A 116 6.66 -2.38 8.22
C ASP A 116 7.87 -1.50 8.58
N ARG A 117 8.22 -0.54 7.71
CA ARG A 117 9.39 0.33 7.85
C ARG A 117 9.17 1.68 7.17
N MET A 118 9.64 2.74 7.80
CA MET A 118 9.61 4.12 7.28
C MET A 118 10.73 4.36 6.25
N PRO A 119 10.65 5.43 5.43
CA PRO A 119 11.68 5.76 4.44
C PRO A 119 13.08 5.99 5.03
N ASP A 120 13.16 6.44 6.29
CA ASP A 120 14.40 6.63 7.04
C ASP A 120 14.94 5.34 7.68
N GLY A 121 14.25 4.21 7.46
CA GLY A 121 14.60 2.92 8.02
C GLY A 121 14.07 2.66 9.43
N SER A 122 13.37 3.60 10.06
CA SER A 122 12.77 3.41 11.38
C SER A 122 11.54 2.51 11.36
N ILE A 123 11.20 1.91 12.51
CA ILE A 123 9.97 1.11 12.68
C ILE A 123 8.87 2.05 13.18
N PRO A 124 7.71 2.12 12.50
CA PRO A 124 6.62 2.99 12.92
C PRO A 124 6.02 2.52 14.26
N LYS A 125 5.75 3.46 15.17
CA LYS A 125 5.07 3.20 16.44
C LYS A 125 3.69 2.56 16.24
N ASP A 126 3.01 2.94 15.17
CA ASP A 126 1.75 2.37 14.74
C ASP A 126 1.91 1.88 13.29
N PRO A 127 1.90 0.57 13.02
CA PRO A 127 2.15 0.02 11.70
C PRO A 127 0.98 0.23 10.75
N ARG A 128 -0.19 0.71 11.21
CA ARG A 128 -1.34 0.92 10.34
C ARG A 128 -1.06 2.08 9.38
N CYS A 129 -1.17 1.79 8.09
CA CYS A 129 -1.06 2.78 7.03
C CYS A 129 -2.20 3.81 7.13
N HIS A 130 -1.95 5.01 6.58
CA HIS A 130 -2.95 6.07 6.51
C HIS A 130 -4.23 5.62 5.77
N CYS A 131 -4.11 4.75 4.75
CA CYS A 131 -5.26 4.23 4.01
C CYS A 131 -6.19 3.38 4.89
N LEU A 132 -5.62 2.51 5.74
CA LEU A 132 -6.36 1.69 6.69
C LEU A 132 -7.02 2.55 7.76
N LYS A 133 -6.29 3.54 8.30
CA LYS A 133 -6.85 4.50 9.27
C LYS A 133 -8.04 5.26 8.69
N LYS A 134 -7.90 5.76 7.45
CA LYS A 134 -8.98 6.44 6.72
C LYS A 134 -10.19 5.53 6.54
N LYS A 135 -9.98 4.27 6.14
CA LYS A 135 -11.07 3.30 5.93
C LYS A 135 -11.79 2.93 7.23
N ILE A 136 -11.04 2.71 8.31
CA ILE A 136 -11.62 2.49 9.65
C ILE A 136 -12.49 3.69 10.06
N LEU A 137 -11.97 4.90 9.85
CA LEU A 137 -12.69 6.13 10.19
C LEU A 137 -13.99 6.25 9.37
N GLU A 138 -13.91 6.06 8.06
CA GLU A 138 -15.04 6.05 7.13
C GLU A 138 -16.13 5.05 7.59
N LEU A 139 -15.75 3.80 7.85
CA LEU A 139 -16.69 2.77 8.32
C LEU A 139 -17.25 3.05 9.72
N SER A 140 -16.45 3.69 10.58
CA SER A 140 -16.91 4.11 11.91
C SER A 140 -17.99 5.18 11.84
N TYR A 141 -17.87 6.14 10.91
CA TYR A 141 -18.89 7.17 10.69
C TYR A 141 -20.23 6.61 10.21
N HIS A 142 -20.20 5.54 9.41
CA HIS A 142 -21.41 4.87 8.93
C HIS A 142 -22.01 3.88 9.95
N SER A 143 -21.40 3.74 11.13
CA SER A 143 -21.94 2.92 12.21
C SER A 143 -23.27 3.51 12.72
N PRO A 144 -24.31 2.69 12.96
CA PRO A 144 -25.60 3.14 13.50
C PRO A 144 -25.45 3.93 14.81
N TYR A 145 -24.47 3.54 15.63
CA TYR A 145 -24.14 4.25 16.87
C TYR A 145 -23.61 5.65 16.59
N MET A 146 -22.64 5.79 15.69
CA MET A 146 -22.02 7.09 15.38
C MET A 146 -23.01 8.03 14.70
N LYS A 147 -23.83 7.51 13.78
CA LYS A 147 -24.91 8.28 13.15
C LYS A 147 -25.87 8.86 14.19
N LYS A 148 -26.34 8.04 15.13
CA LYS A 148 -27.24 8.48 16.21
C LYS A 148 -26.59 9.49 17.14
N THR A 149 -25.30 9.34 17.44
CA THR A 149 -24.55 10.29 18.25
C THR A 149 -24.41 11.63 17.55
N ILE A 150 -24.03 11.66 16.27
CA ILE A 150 -23.88 12.91 15.50
C ILE A 150 -25.23 13.64 15.33
N GLU A 151 -26.33 12.91 15.16
CA GLU A 151 -27.68 13.51 15.12
C GLU A 151 -28.07 14.19 16.44
N LYS A 152 -27.52 13.74 17.59
CA LYS A 152 -27.87 14.23 18.93
C LYS A 152 -26.86 15.18 19.55
N GLU A 153 -25.57 14.96 19.31
CA GLU A 153 -24.44 15.66 19.93
C GLU A 153 -23.73 16.48 18.84
N ASN A 154 -24.34 17.61 18.46
CA ASN A 154 -23.82 18.52 17.44
C ASN A 154 -23.99 19.99 17.86
N PHE A 155 -23.41 20.92 17.10
CA PHE A 155 -23.49 22.35 17.42
C PHE A 155 -24.92 22.90 17.44
N SER A 156 -25.85 22.30 16.67
CA SER A 156 -27.25 22.70 16.67
C SER A 156 -28.01 22.25 17.92
N THR A 157 -27.51 21.24 18.63
CA THR A 157 -28.06 20.77 19.91
C THR A 157 -27.22 21.19 21.13
N PHE A 158 -26.16 21.98 20.91
CA PHE A 158 -25.33 22.50 21.98
C PHE A 158 -26.13 23.49 22.83
N ASN A 159 -26.20 23.22 24.14
CA ASN A 159 -26.88 24.07 25.11
C ASN A 159 -25.84 24.74 26.01
N ASP A 160 -25.55 26.01 25.73
CA ASP A 160 -24.60 26.83 26.47
C ASP A 160 -25.07 27.13 27.92
N GLN A 161 -26.38 27.07 28.17
CA GLN A 161 -26.98 27.31 29.49
C GLN A 161 -26.63 26.24 30.54
N VAL A 162 -26.04 25.10 30.12
CA VAL A 162 -25.53 24.08 31.05
C VAL A 162 -24.20 24.49 31.67
N PHE A 163 -23.49 25.44 31.06
CA PHE A 163 -22.23 25.95 31.57
C PHE A 163 -22.47 27.14 32.51
N SER A 164 -21.72 27.18 33.61
CA SER A 164 -21.80 28.26 34.59
C SER A 164 -21.06 29.49 34.10
N ASP A 165 -21.69 30.66 34.18
CA ASP A 165 -21.04 31.96 33.93
C ASP A 165 -19.99 32.33 34.98
N ARG A 166 -19.89 31.58 36.08
CA ARG A 166 -18.85 31.80 37.09
C ARG A 166 -17.47 31.51 36.48
N PRO A 167 -16.54 32.47 36.53
CA PRO A 167 -15.19 32.25 36.04
C PRO A 167 -14.52 31.11 36.82
N PHE A 168 -13.85 30.23 36.10
CA PHE A 168 -13.11 29.13 36.69
C PHE A 168 -11.84 29.71 37.37
N GLU A 169 -11.84 29.81 38.69
CA GLU A 169 -10.84 30.53 39.50
C GLU A 169 -9.37 30.13 39.22
N LYS A 170 -9.14 28.93 38.66
CA LYS A 170 -7.80 28.36 38.48
C LYS A 170 -7.10 28.75 37.17
N TYR A 171 -7.81 29.36 36.21
CA TYR A 171 -7.22 29.76 34.93
C TYR A 171 -7.60 31.21 34.62
N GLN A 172 -6.66 32.13 34.84
CA GLN A 172 -6.79 33.48 34.30
C GLN A 172 -6.58 33.39 32.78
N LEU A 173 -7.65 33.65 32.03
CA LEU A 173 -7.54 33.87 30.58
C LEU A 173 -6.84 35.22 30.39
N SER A 174 -5.61 35.17 29.88
CA SER A 174 -4.81 36.34 29.48
C SER A 174 -5.31 36.93 28.16
#